data_AF-A0AA90UEG4-F1
#
_entry.id   AF-A0AA90UEG4-F1
#
_cell.length_a   1.000
_cell.length_b   1.000
_cell.length_c   1.000
_cell.angle_alpha   90.00
_cell.angle_beta   90.00
_cell.angle_gamma   90.00
#
_symmetry.space_group_name_H-M   'P 1'
#
loop_
_entity.id
_entity.type
_entity.pdbx_description
1 polymer ?
#
loop_
_entity_poly.entity_id
_entity_poly.type
_entity_poly.pdbx_seq_one_letter_code
_entity_poly.pdbx_strand_id
1 'polypeptide(L)' 'LAKAARAYAFIKHRGYVIPEDVRAVAHDVLRHRIGLSYEAEASEITSEEIVSRIINKVEVP' A
#
# COMPACT_ATOMS: atom_id res chain seq x y z
N LEU A 1 6.42 -5.35 -1.81
CA LEU A 1 6.04 -4.01 -2.33
C LEU A 1 6.97 -3.55 -3.45
N ALA A 2 8.27 -3.32 -3.21
CA ALA A 2 9.20 -2.81 -4.22
C ALA A 2 9.25 -3.59 -5.55
N LYS A 3 9.25 -4.94 -5.49
CA LYS A 3 9.19 -5.78 -6.70
C LYS A 3 7.89 -5.59 -7.49
N ALA A 4 6.75 -5.49 -6.80
CA ALA A 4 5.45 -5.28 -7.42
C ALA A 4 5.36 -3.89 -8.07
N ALA A 5 5.87 -2.85 -7.41
CA ALA A 5 5.92 -1.49 -7.97
C ALA A 5 6.80 -1.43 -9.24
N ARG A 6 7.97 -2.10 -9.24
CA ARG A 6 8.81 -2.22 -10.44
C ARG A 6 8.13 -2.97 -11.58
N ALA A 7 7.45 -4.08 -11.27
CA ALA A 7 6.70 -4.84 -12.27
C ALA A 7 5.56 -3.98 -12.85
N TYR A 8 4.86 -3.22 -12.01
CA TYR A 8 3.80 -2.31 -12.43
C TYR A 8 4.33 -1.20 -13.34
N ALA A 9 5.45 -0.56 -12.97
CA ALA A 9 6.13 0.43 -13.80
C ALA A 9 6.54 -0.15 -15.17
N PHE A 10 7.08 -1.37 -15.18
CA PHE A 10 7.47 -2.07 -16.39
C PHE A 10 6.30 -2.38 -17.31
N ILE A 11 5.17 -2.85 -16.76
CA ILE A 11 3.91 -3.07 -17.50
C ILE A 11 3.39 -1.75 -18.09
N LYS A 12 3.63 -0.62 -17.41
CA LYS A 12 3.32 0.73 -17.89
C LYS A 12 4.40 1.32 -18.81
N HIS A 13 5.29 0.50 -19.36
CA HIS A 13 6.36 0.88 -20.29
C HIS A 13 7.34 1.92 -19.73
N ARG A 14 7.55 1.96 -18.41
CA ARG A 14 8.54 2.82 -17.75
C ARG A 14 9.69 2.00 -17.18
N GLY A 15 10.91 2.51 -17.36
CA GLY A 15 12.14 1.93 -16.81
C GLY A 15 12.43 2.31 -15.35
N TYR A 16 11.59 3.15 -14.75
CA TYR A 16 11.75 3.65 -13.38
C TYR A 16 10.39 3.71 -12.66
N VAL A 17 10.46 3.57 -11.33
CA VAL A 17 9.28 3.60 -10.46
C VAL A 17 8.92 5.04 -10.11
N ILE A 18 7.64 5.37 -10.20
CA ILE A 18 7.08 6.62 -9.68
C ILE A 18 6.22 6.32 -8.45
N PRO A 19 5.94 7.32 -7.59
CA PRO A 19 5.13 7.11 -6.39
C PRO A 19 3.76 6.48 -6.63
N GLU A 20 3.13 6.79 -7.77
CA GLU A 20 1.84 6.24 -8.18
C GLU A 20 1.91 4.72 -8.35
N ASP A 21 3.05 4.17 -8.78
CA ASP A 21 3.23 2.72 -8.91
C ASP A 21 3.21 2.02 -7.56
N VAL A 22 3.81 2.66 -6.55
CA VAL A 22 3.83 2.14 -5.19
C VAL A 22 2.42 2.18 -4.60
N ARG A 23 1.71 3.32 -4.79
CA ARG A 23 0.32 3.49 -4.35
C ARG A 23 -0.61 2.48 -5.01
N ALA A 24 -0.46 2.22 -6.31
CA ALA A 24 -1.30 1.30 -7.08
C ALA A 24 -1.26 -0.14 -6.55
N VAL A 25 -0.13 -0.60 -6.00
CA VAL A 25 0.04 -1.97 -5.50
C VAL A 25 0.07 -2.07 -3.97
N ALA A 26 -0.09 -0.95 -3.27
CA ALA A 26 0.04 -0.89 -1.81
C ALA A 26 -1.01 -1.75 -1.11
N HIS A 27 -2.29 -1.60 -1.48
CA HIS A 27 -3.40 -2.32 -0.87
C HIS A 27 -3.28 -3.83 -1.07
N ASP A 28 -3.04 -4.28 -2.31
CA ASP A 28 -2.94 -5.71 -2.63
C ASP A 28 -1.83 -6.43 -1.86
N VAL A 29 -0.72 -5.73 -1.59
CA VAL A 29 0.43 -6.31 -0.92
C VAL A 29 0.33 -6.20 0.60
N LEU A 30 -0.18 -5.09 1.12
CA LEU A 30 -0.10 -4.75 2.55
C LEU A 30 -1.35 -5.13 3.36
N ARG A 31 -2.55 -5.18 2.76
CA ARG A 31 -3.80 -5.42 3.52
C ARG A 31 -3.82 -6.73 4.30
N HIS A 32 -3.13 -7.75 3.79
CA HIS A 32 -3.02 -9.08 4.39
C HIS A 32 -1.77 -9.25 5.27
N ARG A 33 -0.98 -8.19 5.45
CA ARG A 33 0.29 -8.20 6.20
C ARG A 33 0.24 -7.40 7.50
N ILE A 34 -0.92 -6.83 7.82
CA ILE A 34 -1.15 -6.07 9.04
C ILE A 34 -1.94 -6.96 9.99
N GLY A 35 -1.34 -7.25 11.15
CA GLY A 35 -2.05 -7.86 12.27
C GLY A 35 -2.82 -6.79 13.03
N LEU A 36 -4.10 -7.03 13.28
CA LEU A 36 -4.94 -6.14 14.08
C LEU A 36 -4.81 -6.50 15.56
N SER A 37 -4.86 -5.48 16.42
CA SER A 37 -5.05 -5.71 17.85
C SER A 37 -6.52 -6.01 18.13
N TYR A 38 -6.79 -6.68 19.26
CA TYR A 38 -8.15 -6.93 19.71
C TYR A 38 -8.98 -5.62 19.82
N GLU A 39 -8.36 -4.55 20.30
CA GLU A 39 -8.98 -3.23 20.41
C GLU A 39 -9.37 -2.66 19.04
N ALA A 40 -8.53 -2.88 18.02
CA ALA A 40 -8.77 -2.43 16.65
C ALA A 40 -9.91 -3.24 16.01
N GLU A 41 -9.95 -4.56 16.21
CA GLU A 41 -11.06 -5.41 15.76
C GLU A 41 -12.39 -5.02 16.44
N ALA A 42 -12.37 -4.78 17.75
CA ALA A 42 -13.54 -4.33 18.51
C ALA A 42 -14.05 -2.95 18.08
N SER A 43 -13.17 -2.12 17.51
CA SER A 43 -13.49 -0.80 16.96
C SER A 43 -13.82 -0.83 15.46
N GLU A 44 -13.99 -2.03 14.88
CA GLU A 44 -14.25 -2.26 13.45
C GLU A 44 -13.19 -1.64 12.51
N ILE A 45 -11.95 -1.46 12.99
CA ILE A 45 -10.86 -0.93 12.18
C ILE A 45 -10.36 -2.02 11.24
N THR A 46 -10.38 -1.74 9.94
CA THR A 46 -9.90 -2.67 8.91
C THR A 46 -8.43 -2.41 8.56
N SER A 47 -7.71 -3.48 8.19
CA SER A 47 -6.34 -3.36 7.66
C SER A 47 -6.27 -2.47 6.41
N GLU A 48 -7.33 -2.45 5.60
CA GLU A 48 -7.43 -1.60 4.41
C GLU A 48 -7.46 -0.11 4.78
N GLU A 49 -8.21 0.26 5.81
CA GLU A 49 -8.25 1.62 6.31
C GLU A 49 -6.90 2.05 6.90
N ILE A 50 -6.22 1.16 7.62
CA ILE A 50 -4.87 1.42 8.14
C ILE A 50 -3.89 1.69 6.98
N VAL A 51 -3.90 0.86 5.93
CA VAL A 51 -3.04 1.06 4.76
C VAL A 51 -3.33 2.42 4.09
N SER A 52 -4.60 2.76 3.89
CA SER A 52 -5.01 4.06 3.32
C SER A 52 -4.46 5.23 4.13
N ARG A 53 -4.61 5.19 5.46
CA ARG A 53 -4.12 6.23 6.37
C ARG A 53 -2.60 6.38 6.27
N ILE A 54 -1.85 5.27 6.25
CA ILE A 54 -0.39 5.28 6.13
C ILE A 54 0.03 5.90 4.79
N ILE A 55 -0.54 5.44 3.68
CA ILE A 55 -0.17 5.91 2.33
C ILE A 55 -0.49 7.40 2.15
N ASN A 56 -1.60 7.88 2.72
CA ASN A 56 -1.97 9.29 2.65
C ASN A 56 -1.15 10.19 3.57
N LYS A 57 -0.57 9.65 4.65
CA LYS A 57 0.28 10.39 5.57
C LYS A 57 1.70 10.63 5.02
N VAL A 58 2.18 9.75 4.13
CA VAL A 58 3.50 9.86 3.53
C VAL A 58 3.47 10.86 2.38
N GLU A 59 4.22 11.94 2.53
CA GLU A 59 4.40 12.94 1.48
C GLU A 59 5.14 12.36 0.29
N VAL A 60 4.77 12.84 -0.89
CA VAL A 60 5.34 12.41 -2.15
C VAL A 60 6.30 13.51 -2.63
N PRO A 61 7.58 13.18 -2.91
CA PRO A 61 8.56 14.15 -3.40
C PRO A 61 8.35 14.50 -4.88
#